data_AF-A0A5N6XC42-F1
#
_entry.id   AF-A0A5N6XC42-F1
#
_cell.length_a   1.000
_cell.length_b   1.000
_cell.length_c   1.000
_cell.angle_alpha   90.00
_cell.angle_beta   90.00
_cell.angle_gamma   90.00
#
_symmetry.space_group_name_H-M   'P 1'
#
loop_
_entity.id
_entity.type
_entity.pdbx_description
1 polymer ?
#
loop_
_entity_poly.entity_id
_entity_poly.type
_entity_poly.pdbx_seq_one_letter_code
_entity_poly.pdbx_strand_id
1 'polypeptide(L)'
;MASQIELRLSQVEYSDKICVDAIRGERLPEALGLPVVQHSVIRGIRYHDGFAQELMGSLPTFTRALCARSIMSNRVPQISQPEDIPYCIWHPDVATEATYREVARRYPQMKYQVGRACAVAGYFNLYKELNLLPEVHIADEARENGHSDIYEDIMANIVKYEVMNDYLRTINANQPKVAHLNGDTAVRAYLEVKRKFRQTDEPFDVKGTASKGHYFDITEDNGVDEFDTESLPSDGAAVAQYLYSPLPRDPPLVNKDVLILTAAYYGDIDRYARLRRPMTVPTEIHCIVRGIYHNTMFAKWWSRQPDISDYRIQRAIHARFIMDNDISRITPETPRNELPYLIWYPAIAHWRAYQELVRRKPSMKAAVARACIVADYRDVYDNLDVDPDVDLLAEAKVSPNPYYLQDLRNKTERRGGVPDEWPKWSPCYTRDRLFEHTTTRLLGDVSNSMAETESGVPYNGVHADMSHVALHVCVTEGQEIHDVDLSEMY
;
A
#
# COMPACT_ATOMS: atom_id res chain seq x y z
N MET A 1 33.06 -28.60 -4.21
CA MET A 1 32.34 -28.66 -5.49
C MET A 1 30.94 -28.20 -5.19
N ALA A 2 30.51 -27.08 -5.77
CA ALA A 2 29.12 -26.65 -5.65
C ALA A 2 28.20 -27.78 -6.12
N SER A 3 27.08 -28.03 -5.44
CA SER A 3 26.11 -29.02 -5.91
C SER A 3 25.65 -28.64 -7.33
N GLN A 4 25.33 -29.62 -8.18
CA GLN A 4 24.88 -29.36 -9.56
C GLN A 4 23.70 -28.36 -9.61
N ILE A 5 22.91 -28.31 -8.55
CA ILE A 5 21.79 -27.39 -8.35
C ILE A 5 22.25 -25.97 -8.00
N GLU A 6 23.29 -25.79 -7.18
CA GLU A 6 23.87 -24.46 -6.92
C GLU A 6 24.37 -23.80 -8.21
N LEU A 7 24.92 -24.58 -9.14
CA LEU A 7 25.30 -24.08 -10.46
C LEU A 7 24.08 -23.56 -11.21
N ARG A 8 22.98 -24.33 -11.23
CA ARG A 8 21.73 -23.96 -11.89
C ARG A 8 21.11 -22.68 -11.30
N LEU A 9 21.15 -22.52 -9.99
CA LEU A 9 20.69 -21.31 -9.28
C LEU A 9 21.55 -20.07 -9.60
N SER A 10 22.81 -20.25 -10.00
CA SER A 10 23.67 -19.14 -10.43
C SER A 10 23.52 -18.77 -11.91
N GLN A 11 22.92 -19.64 -12.71
CA GLN A 11 22.75 -19.44 -14.15
C GLN A 11 21.50 -18.63 -14.45
N VAL A 12 21.65 -17.68 -15.37
CA VAL A 12 20.59 -16.76 -15.80
C VAL A 12 20.31 -17.04 -17.27
N GLU A 13 19.11 -17.52 -17.56
CA GLU A 13 18.58 -17.69 -18.92
C GLU A 13 17.09 -17.37 -18.89
N TYR A 14 16.61 -16.64 -19.90
CA TYR A 14 15.21 -16.30 -20.04
C TYR A 14 14.71 -16.64 -21.44
N SER A 15 13.59 -17.36 -21.49
CA SER A 15 12.70 -17.37 -22.65
C SER A 15 11.28 -17.67 -22.19
N ASP A 16 10.28 -17.12 -22.88
CA ASP A 16 8.88 -17.39 -22.57
C ASP A 16 8.57 -18.89 -22.56
N LYS A 17 9.20 -19.64 -23.46
CA LYS A 17 9.06 -21.10 -23.53
C LYS A 17 9.52 -21.79 -22.25
N ILE A 18 10.63 -21.37 -21.65
CA ILE A 18 11.13 -21.94 -20.40
C ILE A 18 10.11 -21.74 -19.27
N CYS A 19 9.51 -20.55 -19.17
CA CYS A 19 8.50 -20.26 -18.17
C CYS A 19 7.20 -21.05 -18.41
N VAL A 20 6.73 -21.12 -19.65
CA VAL A 20 5.53 -21.89 -20.03
C VAL A 20 5.70 -23.38 -19.74
N ASP A 21 6.81 -23.97 -20.20
CA ASP A 21 7.07 -25.40 -20.00
C ASP A 21 7.19 -25.73 -18.49
N ALA A 22 7.70 -24.80 -17.68
CA ALA A 22 7.77 -24.94 -16.22
C ALA A 22 6.40 -24.81 -15.55
N ILE A 23 5.59 -23.81 -15.93
CA ILE A 23 4.23 -23.59 -15.39
C ILE A 23 3.34 -24.81 -15.64
N ARG A 24 3.47 -25.43 -16.82
CA ARG A 24 2.71 -26.64 -17.20
C ARG A 24 3.27 -27.94 -16.62
N GLY A 25 4.37 -27.86 -15.86
CA GLY A 25 5.05 -29.04 -15.33
C GLY A 25 5.64 -29.96 -16.41
N GLU A 26 5.87 -29.46 -17.63
CA GLU A 26 6.36 -30.25 -18.77
C GLU A 26 7.88 -30.40 -18.74
N ARG A 27 8.59 -29.33 -18.37
CA ARG A 27 10.06 -29.32 -18.34
C ARG A 27 10.58 -28.45 -17.21
N LEU A 28 11.53 -28.99 -16.47
CA LEU A 28 12.27 -28.21 -15.48
C LEU A 28 13.39 -27.40 -16.17
N PRO A 29 13.47 -26.08 -15.97
CA PRO A 29 14.51 -25.23 -16.54
C PRO A 29 15.91 -25.58 -16.03
N GLU A 30 16.92 -25.54 -16.90
CA GLU A 30 18.32 -25.73 -16.49
C GLU A 30 18.79 -24.54 -15.64
N ALA A 31 18.63 -23.31 -16.14
CA ALA A 31 18.94 -22.08 -15.42
C ALA A 31 17.79 -21.69 -14.48
N LEU A 32 18.10 -21.47 -13.20
CA LEU A 32 17.16 -21.14 -12.13
C LEU A 32 17.48 -19.82 -11.42
N GLY A 33 18.41 -19.03 -11.96
CA GLY A 33 18.87 -17.79 -11.31
C GLY A 33 17.93 -16.59 -11.45
N LEU A 34 16.87 -16.67 -12.26
CA LEU A 34 15.89 -15.60 -12.41
C LEU A 34 14.65 -15.81 -11.54
N PRO A 35 14.19 -14.79 -10.78
CA PRO A 35 12.98 -14.89 -9.96
C PRO A 35 11.74 -15.34 -10.73
N VAL A 36 11.48 -14.78 -11.91
CA VAL A 36 10.34 -15.18 -12.76
C VAL A 36 10.37 -16.67 -13.11
N VAL A 37 11.56 -17.23 -13.38
CA VAL A 37 11.73 -18.65 -13.68
C VAL A 37 11.49 -19.50 -12.43
N GLN A 38 11.98 -19.07 -11.27
CA GLN A 38 11.71 -19.75 -9.99
C GLN A 38 10.21 -19.77 -9.67
N HIS A 39 9.52 -18.63 -9.83
CA HIS A 39 8.07 -18.54 -9.66
C HIS A 39 7.31 -19.48 -10.62
N SER A 40 7.71 -19.53 -11.90
CA SER A 40 7.14 -20.47 -12.88
C SER A 40 7.32 -21.93 -12.48
N VAL A 41 8.49 -22.29 -11.92
CA VAL A 41 8.74 -23.64 -11.41
C VAL A 41 7.89 -23.94 -10.16
N ILE A 42 7.76 -22.99 -9.23
CA ILE A 42 6.90 -23.15 -8.04
C ILE A 42 5.43 -23.33 -8.45
N ARG A 43 4.94 -22.51 -9.40
CA ARG A 43 3.62 -22.65 -10.01
C ARG A 43 3.41 -24.05 -10.59
N GLY A 44 4.39 -24.55 -11.34
CA GLY A 44 4.39 -25.91 -11.89
C GLY A 44 4.32 -26.99 -10.82
N ILE A 45 5.17 -26.89 -9.78
CA ILE A 45 5.20 -27.83 -8.65
C ILE A 45 3.84 -27.92 -7.98
N ARG A 46 3.19 -26.77 -7.72
CA ARG A 46 1.90 -26.73 -7.04
C ARG A 46 0.79 -27.41 -7.81
N TYR A 47 0.82 -27.38 -9.14
CA TYR A 47 -0.28 -27.86 -9.99
C TYR A 47 -0.03 -29.25 -10.60
N HIS A 48 1.23 -29.68 -10.68
CA HIS A 48 1.61 -30.93 -11.33
C HIS A 48 2.31 -31.87 -10.36
N ASP A 49 1.58 -32.88 -9.88
CA ASP A 49 2.14 -33.88 -8.96
C ASP A 49 3.30 -34.65 -9.62
N GLY A 50 4.41 -34.78 -8.88
CA GLY A 50 5.64 -35.43 -9.36
C GLY A 50 6.57 -34.51 -10.18
N PHE A 51 6.18 -33.28 -10.52
CA PHE A 51 7.08 -32.34 -11.18
C PHE A 51 8.19 -31.84 -10.23
N ALA A 52 9.40 -31.67 -10.77
CA ALA A 52 10.57 -31.06 -10.13
C ALA A 52 10.96 -31.61 -8.74
N GLN A 53 10.68 -32.89 -8.46
CA GLN A 53 11.03 -33.54 -7.19
C GLN A 53 12.54 -33.49 -6.87
N GLU A 54 13.39 -33.42 -7.90
CA GLU A 54 14.84 -33.27 -7.77
C GLU A 54 15.28 -31.96 -7.10
N LEU A 55 14.39 -30.96 -7.00
CA LEU A 55 14.67 -29.71 -6.31
C LEU A 55 14.45 -29.80 -4.78
N MET A 56 14.05 -30.95 -4.25
CA MET A 56 13.89 -31.12 -2.80
C MET A 56 15.20 -30.81 -2.05
N GLY A 57 15.15 -29.89 -1.08
CA GLY A 57 16.30 -29.48 -0.29
C GLY A 57 17.25 -28.50 -0.99
N SER A 58 16.93 -28.04 -2.20
CA SER A 58 17.76 -27.09 -2.95
C SER A 58 17.62 -25.64 -2.49
N LEU A 59 16.38 -25.21 -2.33
CA LEU A 59 15.97 -23.88 -1.91
C LEU A 59 14.73 -24.02 -1.02
N PRO A 60 14.60 -23.25 0.06
CA PRO A 60 13.44 -23.38 0.94
C PRO A 60 12.09 -23.18 0.23
N THR A 61 12.01 -22.27 -0.76
CA THR A 61 10.79 -22.01 -1.55
C THR A 61 10.36 -23.24 -2.37
N PHE A 62 11.29 -23.87 -3.10
CA PHE A 62 11.01 -25.12 -3.82
C PHE A 62 10.64 -26.25 -2.86
N THR A 63 11.32 -26.34 -1.72
CA THR A 63 11.05 -27.37 -0.72
C THR A 63 9.66 -27.23 -0.11
N ARG A 64 9.25 -26.01 0.25
CA ARG A 64 7.88 -25.70 0.70
C ARG A 64 6.86 -26.05 -0.38
N ALA A 65 7.08 -25.65 -1.63
CA ALA A 65 6.16 -25.96 -2.73
C ALA A 65 5.96 -27.47 -2.93
N LEU A 66 7.05 -28.26 -2.90
CA LEU A 66 7.02 -29.72 -3.01
C LEU A 66 6.34 -30.38 -1.80
N CYS A 67 6.57 -29.87 -0.59
CA CYS A 67 5.88 -30.33 0.62
C CYS A 67 4.39 -30.04 0.56
N ALA A 68 3.99 -28.83 0.15
CA ALA A 68 2.60 -28.46 -0.05
C ALA A 68 1.92 -29.37 -1.08
N ARG A 69 2.54 -29.57 -2.25
CA ARG A 69 2.01 -30.47 -3.30
C ARG A 69 1.83 -31.90 -2.80
N SER A 70 2.80 -32.42 -2.05
CA SER A 70 2.70 -33.75 -1.46
C SER A 70 1.49 -33.87 -0.54
N ILE A 71 1.28 -32.89 0.36
CA ILE A 71 0.11 -32.85 1.25
C ILE A 71 -1.18 -32.83 0.43
N MET A 72 -1.29 -31.92 -0.55
CA MET A 72 -2.46 -31.81 -1.43
C MET A 72 -2.75 -33.10 -2.21
N SER A 73 -1.71 -33.88 -2.53
CA SER A 73 -1.82 -35.22 -3.13
C SER A 73 -1.95 -36.36 -2.11
N ASN A 74 -2.40 -36.08 -0.88
CA ASN A 74 -2.63 -37.04 0.20
C ASN A 74 -1.38 -37.81 0.69
N ARG A 75 -0.20 -37.19 0.61
CA ARG A 75 1.06 -37.76 1.10
C ARG A 75 1.71 -36.80 2.08
N VAL A 76 1.84 -37.22 3.35
CA VAL A 76 2.48 -36.39 4.39
C VAL A 76 4.01 -36.44 4.22
N PRO A 77 4.67 -35.34 3.79
CA PRO A 77 6.11 -35.32 3.54
C PRO A 77 6.89 -35.38 4.86
N GLN A 78 8.19 -35.67 4.76
CA GLN A 78 9.13 -35.46 5.87
C GLN A 78 9.63 -34.01 5.83
N ILE A 79 9.22 -33.20 6.79
CA ILE A 79 9.68 -31.82 6.95
C ILE A 79 10.73 -31.83 8.06
N SER A 80 11.96 -31.47 7.71
CA SER A 80 13.09 -31.57 8.65
C SER A 80 13.44 -30.23 9.29
N GLN A 81 13.27 -29.13 8.57
CA GLN A 81 13.59 -27.79 9.05
C GLN A 81 12.35 -26.89 9.15
N PRO A 82 12.30 -25.93 10.09
CA PRO A 82 11.21 -24.99 10.19
C PRO A 82 10.98 -24.15 8.93
N GLU A 83 12.04 -23.77 8.22
CA GLU A 83 11.97 -23.01 6.96
C GLU A 83 11.34 -23.80 5.81
N ASP A 84 11.26 -25.13 5.91
CA ASP A 84 10.66 -26.01 4.91
C ASP A 84 9.14 -26.18 5.10
N ILE A 85 8.57 -25.58 6.16
CA ILE A 85 7.14 -25.67 6.44
C ILE A 85 6.36 -24.83 5.43
N PRO A 86 5.50 -25.42 4.59
CA PRO A 86 4.67 -24.66 3.67
C PRO A 86 3.61 -23.86 4.42
N TYR A 87 3.39 -22.62 3.98
CA TYR A 87 2.36 -21.75 4.53
C TYR A 87 0.97 -22.09 3.96
N CYS A 88 0.87 -22.24 2.63
CA CYS A 88 -0.37 -22.64 1.94
C CYS A 88 -0.30 -24.12 1.50
N ILE A 89 -1.17 -24.97 2.06
CA ILE A 89 -1.19 -26.43 1.84
C ILE A 89 -2.49 -26.96 1.20
N TRP A 90 -3.35 -26.08 0.70
CA TRP A 90 -4.73 -26.39 0.28
C TRP A 90 -5.10 -25.84 -1.11
N HIS A 91 -4.16 -25.24 -1.83
CA HIS A 91 -4.37 -24.66 -3.14
C HIS A 91 -3.31 -25.15 -4.14
N PRO A 92 -3.67 -25.66 -5.34
CA PRO A 92 -5.00 -25.59 -5.96
C PRO A 92 -6.01 -26.62 -5.43
N ASP A 93 -5.54 -27.69 -4.79
CA ASP A 93 -6.37 -28.81 -4.34
C ASP A 93 -6.34 -28.96 -2.82
N VAL A 94 -7.46 -29.40 -2.24
CA VAL A 94 -7.52 -29.79 -0.83
C VAL A 94 -7.17 -31.28 -0.66
N ALA A 95 -6.37 -31.59 0.36
CA ALA A 95 -6.16 -32.97 0.79
C ALA A 95 -7.40 -33.52 1.52
N THR A 96 -7.45 -34.83 1.75
CA THR A 96 -8.49 -35.46 2.57
C THR A 96 -8.34 -35.09 4.04
N GLU A 97 -9.44 -35.17 4.78
CA GLU A 97 -9.48 -34.96 6.23
C GLU A 97 -8.50 -35.89 6.98
N ALA A 98 -8.34 -37.14 6.53
CA ALA A 98 -7.39 -38.08 7.12
C ALA A 98 -5.93 -37.62 6.97
N THR A 99 -5.56 -37.11 5.79
CA THR A 99 -4.23 -36.54 5.54
C THR A 99 -3.97 -35.34 6.45
N TYR A 100 -4.93 -34.41 6.53
CA TYR A 100 -4.78 -33.23 7.37
C TYR A 100 -4.69 -33.56 8.86
N ARG A 101 -5.45 -34.55 9.34
CA ARG A 101 -5.32 -35.07 10.70
C ARG A 101 -3.93 -35.63 10.96
N GLU A 102 -3.35 -36.37 10.02
CA GLU A 102 -1.98 -36.87 10.12
C GLU A 102 -0.93 -35.75 10.07
N VAL A 103 -1.13 -34.71 9.25
CA VAL A 103 -0.27 -33.51 9.23
C VAL A 103 -0.28 -32.84 10.60
N ALA A 104 -1.45 -32.57 11.18
CA ALA A 104 -1.57 -31.95 12.50
C ALA A 104 -0.96 -32.82 13.61
N ARG A 105 -1.07 -34.15 13.50
CA ARG A 105 -0.48 -35.10 14.45
C ARG A 105 1.05 -35.13 14.38
N ARG A 106 1.61 -35.16 13.17
CA ARG A 106 3.07 -35.26 12.93
C ARG A 106 3.78 -33.92 13.10
N TYR A 107 3.11 -32.83 12.74
CA TYR A 107 3.62 -31.46 12.80
C TYR A 107 2.62 -30.56 13.55
N PRO A 108 2.56 -30.64 14.89
CA PRO A 108 1.61 -29.84 15.68
C PRO A 108 1.69 -28.33 15.44
N GLN A 109 2.86 -27.83 15.02
CA GLN A 109 3.08 -26.43 14.65
C GLN A 109 2.31 -26.01 13.39
N MET A 110 1.87 -26.95 12.56
CA MET A 110 1.10 -26.70 11.32
C MET A 110 -0.41 -26.66 11.54
N LYS A 111 -0.90 -26.74 12.78
CA LYS A 111 -2.34 -26.84 13.07
C LYS A 111 -3.17 -25.67 12.52
N TYR A 112 -2.59 -24.47 12.38
CA TYR A 112 -3.30 -23.31 11.81
C TYR A 112 -3.41 -23.41 10.28
N GLN A 113 -2.38 -23.89 9.60
CA GLN A 113 -2.41 -24.21 8.16
C GLN A 113 -3.46 -25.29 7.88
N VAL A 114 -3.53 -26.32 8.73
CA VAL A 114 -4.57 -27.35 8.66
C VAL A 114 -5.95 -26.75 8.93
N GLY A 115 -6.09 -25.87 9.93
CA GLY A 115 -7.34 -25.18 10.22
C GLY A 115 -7.87 -24.33 9.06
N ARG A 116 -6.97 -23.61 8.37
CA ARG A 116 -7.33 -22.86 7.17
C ARG A 116 -7.70 -23.78 6.01
N ALA A 117 -7.01 -24.91 5.85
CA ALA A 117 -7.41 -25.93 4.89
C ALA A 117 -8.80 -26.51 5.19
N CYS A 118 -9.15 -26.71 6.47
CA CYS A 118 -10.51 -27.09 6.87
C CYS A 118 -11.54 -26.02 6.49
N ALA A 119 -11.20 -24.74 6.65
CA ALA A 119 -12.07 -23.63 6.23
C ALA A 119 -12.28 -23.57 4.71
N VAL A 120 -11.34 -24.05 3.90
CA VAL A 120 -11.54 -24.19 2.44
C VAL A 120 -12.36 -25.44 2.10
N ALA A 121 -12.09 -26.56 2.77
CA ALA A 121 -12.67 -27.87 2.44
C ALA A 121 -14.00 -28.18 3.12
N GLY A 122 -14.43 -27.39 4.11
CA GLY A 122 -15.64 -27.64 4.90
C GLY A 122 -15.48 -28.72 5.98
N TYR A 123 -14.26 -28.99 6.43
CA TYR A 123 -13.98 -30.05 7.42
C TYR A 123 -14.19 -29.57 8.87
N PHE A 124 -15.44 -29.27 9.23
CA PHE A 124 -15.79 -28.71 10.53
C PHE A 124 -15.35 -29.58 11.72
N ASN A 125 -15.56 -30.90 11.65
CA ASN A 125 -15.19 -31.82 12.74
C ASN A 125 -13.68 -31.79 13.02
N LEU A 126 -12.86 -31.91 11.96
CA LEU A 126 -11.42 -31.79 12.09
C LEU A 126 -11.02 -30.41 12.60
N TYR A 127 -11.65 -29.32 12.12
CA TYR A 127 -11.39 -27.98 12.63
C TYR A 127 -11.60 -27.90 14.15
N LYS A 128 -12.67 -28.49 14.69
CA LYS A 128 -12.92 -28.55 16.14
C LYS A 128 -11.87 -29.38 16.89
N GLU A 129 -11.37 -30.46 16.30
CA GLU A 129 -10.30 -31.29 16.89
C GLU A 129 -8.98 -30.52 17.08
N LEU A 130 -8.67 -29.55 16.21
CA LEU A 130 -7.42 -28.78 16.24
C LEU A 130 -7.33 -27.81 17.45
N ASN A 131 -8.47 -27.49 18.07
CA ASN A 131 -8.56 -26.59 19.22
C ASN A 131 -7.77 -25.29 19.00
N LEU A 132 -8.10 -24.58 17.93
CA LEU A 132 -7.47 -23.32 17.56
C LEU A 132 -8.08 -22.15 18.33
N LEU A 133 -7.30 -21.08 18.49
CA LEU A 133 -7.89 -19.79 18.85
C LEU A 133 -8.84 -19.32 17.73
N PRO A 134 -9.88 -18.52 18.05
CA PRO A 134 -10.76 -17.91 17.04
C PRO A 134 -9.95 -17.00 16.11
N GLU A 135 -9.57 -17.50 14.94
CA GLU A 135 -8.56 -16.91 14.06
C GLU A 135 -9.22 -16.21 12.86
N VAL A 136 -8.84 -14.95 12.62
CA VAL A 136 -9.53 -14.07 11.66
C VAL A 136 -9.35 -14.48 10.18
N HIS A 137 -8.20 -15.02 9.79
CA HIS A 137 -7.94 -15.50 8.43
C HIS A 137 -8.72 -16.77 8.13
N ILE A 138 -8.83 -17.68 9.10
CA ILE A 138 -9.67 -18.88 8.97
C ILE A 138 -11.15 -18.50 8.84
N ALA A 139 -11.62 -17.48 9.56
CA ALA A 139 -12.98 -16.98 9.42
C ALA A 139 -13.25 -16.34 8.05
N ASP A 140 -12.35 -15.46 7.57
CA ASP A 140 -12.46 -14.88 6.23
C ASP A 140 -12.49 -15.98 5.15
N GLU A 141 -11.61 -16.96 5.25
CA GLU A 141 -11.55 -18.10 4.33
C GLU A 141 -12.83 -18.95 4.36
N ALA A 142 -13.34 -19.27 5.56
CA ALA A 142 -14.56 -20.06 5.71
C ALA A 142 -15.78 -19.35 5.11
N ARG A 143 -15.91 -18.03 5.35
CA ARG A 143 -16.98 -17.22 4.78
C ARG A 143 -16.91 -17.22 3.25
N GLU A 144 -15.72 -17.01 2.69
CA GLU A 144 -15.55 -16.94 1.23
C GLU A 144 -15.85 -18.27 0.53
N ASN A 145 -15.52 -19.40 1.18
CA ASN A 145 -15.79 -20.73 0.63
C ASN A 145 -17.21 -21.26 0.98
N GLY A 146 -18.07 -20.44 1.62
CA GLY A 146 -19.45 -20.80 1.94
C GLY A 146 -19.62 -21.80 3.10
N HIS A 147 -18.59 -21.98 3.94
CA HIS A 147 -18.60 -22.92 5.06
C HIS A 147 -19.00 -22.23 6.36
N SER A 148 -20.28 -21.90 6.48
CA SER A 148 -20.83 -21.10 7.58
C SER A 148 -20.55 -21.67 8.97
N ASP A 149 -20.51 -22.99 9.15
CA ASP A 149 -20.31 -23.60 10.47
C ASP A 149 -18.98 -23.17 11.13
N ILE A 150 -17.89 -23.13 10.35
CA ILE A 150 -16.56 -22.70 10.84
C ILE A 150 -16.57 -21.18 11.08
N TYR A 151 -17.14 -20.42 10.15
CA TYR A 151 -17.24 -18.97 10.26
C TYR A 151 -18.04 -18.55 11.51
N GLU A 152 -19.23 -19.11 11.71
CA GLU A 152 -20.11 -18.82 12.84
C GLU A 152 -19.49 -19.25 14.16
N ASP A 153 -18.81 -20.40 14.23
CA ASP A 153 -18.09 -20.85 15.42
C ASP A 153 -17.00 -19.84 15.84
N ILE A 154 -16.22 -19.31 14.88
CA ILE A 154 -15.22 -18.28 15.17
C ILE A 154 -15.91 -16.97 15.56
N MET A 155 -16.90 -16.52 14.80
CA MET A 155 -17.55 -15.22 14.96
C MET A 155 -18.42 -15.12 16.23
N ALA A 156 -18.89 -16.26 16.77
CA ALA A 156 -19.55 -16.32 18.07
C ALA A 156 -18.63 -15.89 19.23
N ASN A 157 -17.31 -15.87 19.03
CA ASN A 157 -16.36 -15.42 20.04
C ASN A 157 -16.23 -13.89 20.05
N ILE A 158 -16.32 -13.32 21.26
CA ILE A 158 -16.14 -11.87 21.49
C ILE A 158 -14.73 -11.43 21.10
N VAL A 159 -13.73 -12.25 21.43
CA VAL A 159 -12.31 -11.99 21.15
C VAL A 159 -11.84 -12.90 20.04
N LYS A 160 -11.27 -12.31 19.00
CA LYS A 160 -10.66 -12.99 17.85
C LYS A 160 -9.18 -12.61 17.78
N TYR A 161 -8.41 -13.42 17.07
CA TYR A 161 -6.96 -13.30 17.03
C TYR A 161 -6.42 -13.29 15.60
N GLU A 162 -5.41 -12.46 15.38
CA GLU A 162 -4.49 -12.56 14.25
C GLU A 162 -3.35 -13.49 14.68
N VAL A 163 -3.44 -14.76 14.26
CA VAL A 163 -2.36 -15.73 14.46
C VAL A 163 -1.60 -15.94 13.16
N MET A 164 -2.33 -16.00 12.05
CA MET A 164 -1.75 -16.04 10.71
C MET A 164 -1.41 -14.62 10.26
N ASN A 165 -0.44 -14.49 9.35
CA ASN A 165 -0.13 -13.21 8.70
C ASN A 165 0.28 -13.48 7.26
N ASP A 166 -0.64 -13.22 6.34
CA ASP A 166 -0.49 -13.55 4.92
C ASP A 166 0.52 -12.67 4.18
N TYR A 167 0.79 -11.47 4.70
CA TYR A 167 1.83 -10.58 4.16
C TYR A 167 3.23 -11.17 4.33
N LEU A 168 3.49 -11.78 5.49
CA LEU A 168 4.82 -12.27 5.86
C LEU A 168 4.92 -13.81 5.81
N ARG A 169 3.81 -14.51 5.56
CA ARG A 169 3.70 -15.98 5.64
C ARG A 169 4.16 -16.52 7.01
N THR A 170 3.69 -15.91 8.09
CA THR A 170 4.08 -16.30 9.47
C THR A 170 2.89 -16.78 10.30
N ILE A 171 3.18 -17.64 11.28
CA ILE A 171 2.21 -18.15 12.27
C ILE A 171 2.72 -17.79 13.67
N ASN A 172 2.04 -16.85 14.34
CA ASN A 172 2.45 -16.29 15.63
C ASN A 172 1.63 -16.84 16.81
N ALA A 173 1.54 -18.16 16.91
CA ALA A 173 0.69 -18.83 17.90
C ALA A 173 1.11 -18.58 19.38
N ASN A 174 2.37 -18.21 19.61
CA ASN A 174 2.90 -17.98 20.97
C ASN A 174 2.56 -16.59 21.53
N GLN A 175 2.31 -15.61 20.65
CA GLN A 175 2.00 -14.24 21.01
C GLN A 175 0.88 -13.70 20.09
N PRO A 176 -0.31 -14.31 20.16
CA PRO A 176 -1.42 -13.94 19.29
C PRO A 176 -1.89 -12.53 19.61
N LYS A 177 -2.18 -11.73 18.59
CA LYS A 177 -2.72 -10.37 18.77
C LYS A 177 -4.23 -10.41 18.65
N VAL A 178 -4.92 -9.64 19.48
CA VAL A 178 -6.37 -9.44 19.32
C VAL A 178 -6.60 -8.68 18.01
N ALA A 179 -7.52 -9.18 17.19
CA ALA A 179 -7.81 -8.62 15.88
C ALA A 179 -9.29 -8.79 15.51
N HIS A 180 -9.65 -8.14 14.40
CA HIS A 180 -10.97 -8.20 13.78
C HIS A 180 -10.83 -8.61 12.32
N LEU A 181 -11.92 -9.03 11.68
CA LEU A 181 -11.92 -9.21 10.22
C LEU A 181 -11.58 -7.87 9.58
N ASN A 182 -10.66 -7.84 8.62
CA ASN A 182 -10.20 -6.57 8.04
C ASN A 182 -9.75 -6.67 6.58
N GLY A 183 -10.03 -7.79 5.90
CA GLY A 183 -9.61 -7.99 4.51
C GLY A 183 -8.09 -8.06 4.33
N ASP A 184 -7.40 -8.57 5.35
CA ASP A 184 -5.95 -8.84 5.36
C ASP A 184 -5.64 -10.33 5.06
N THR A 185 -6.63 -11.04 4.50
CA THR A 185 -6.58 -12.47 4.21
C THR A 185 -6.53 -12.73 2.70
N ALA A 186 -5.56 -13.54 2.26
CA ALA A 186 -5.45 -14.06 0.90
C ALA A 186 -6.39 -15.26 0.68
N VAL A 187 -7.70 -15.02 0.65
CA VAL A 187 -8.69 -16.10 0.47
C VAL A 187 -8.49 -16.85 -0.85
N ARG A 188 -9.06 -18.06 -0.97
CA ARG A 188 -8.92 -18.91 -2.16
C ARG A 188 -9.22 -18.19 -3.47
N ALA A 189 -10.31 -17.41 -3.53
CA ALA A 189 -10.66 -16.67 -4.74
C ALA A 189 -9.54 -15.73 -5.20
N TYR A 190 -8.83 -15.12 -4.25
CA TYR A 190 -7.68 -14.25 -4.51
C TYR A 190 -6.53 -15.00 -5.19
N LEU A 191 -6.34 -16.28 -4.85
CA LEU A 191 -5.29 -17.12 -5.45
C LEU A 191 -5.60 -17.49 -6.90
N GLU A 192 -6.82 -17.26 -7.38
CA GLU A 192 -7.19 -17.40 -8.79
C GLU A 192 -6.89 -16.14 -9.62
N VAL A 193 -6.49 -15.03 -8.99
CA VAL A 193 -6.00 -13.87 -9.71
C VAL A 193 -4.59 -14.15 -10.21
N LYS A 194 -4.43 -14.31 -11.53
CA LYS A 194 -3.18 -14.65 -12.20
C LYS A 194 -2.62 -13.47 -12.98
N ARG A 195 -1.30 -13.40 -13.03
CA ARG A 195 -0.55 -12.43 -13.82
C ARG A 195 0.30 -13.16 -14.85
N LYS A 196 0.22 -12.71 -16.10
CA LYS A 196 1.11 -13.20 -17.15
C LYS A 196 2.55 -12.91 -16.75
N PHE A 197 3.42 -13.94 -16.76
CA PHE A 197 4.84 -13.76 -16.46
C PHE A 197 5.48 -12.73 -17.41
N ARG A 198 6.42 -11.93 -16.89
CA ARG A 198 7.18 -10.94 -17.69
C ARG A 198 8.65 -11.00 -17.33
N GLN A 199 9.53 -10.79 -18.29
CA GLN A 199 10.98 -10.76 -18.06
C GLN A 199 11.39 -9.70 -17.02
N THR A 200 10.67 -8.58 -16.99
CA THR A 200 10.86 -7.48 -16.04
C THR A 200 10.10 -7.66 -14.75
N ASP A 201 9.65 -8.88 -14.43
CA ASP A 201 9.21 -9.22 -13.07
C ASP A 201 10.45 -9.18 -12.16
N GLU A 202 10.93 -7.96 -11.92
CA GLU A 202 11.78 -7.62 -10.79
C GLU A 202 11.14 -8.27 -9.57
N PRO A 203 11.93 -8.91 -8.68
CA PRO A 203 11.41 -9.34 -7.40
C PRO A 203 10.69 -8.14 -6.77
N PHE A 204 9.47 -8.37 -6.25
CA PHE A 204 8.64 -7.38 -5.52
C PHE A 204 9.49 -6.20 -5.10
N ASP A 205 9.29 -5.02 -5.72
CA ASP A 205 10.13 -3.86 -5.47
C ASP A 205 10.28 -3.75 -3.95
N VAL A 206 11.52 -3.95 -3.48
CA VAL A 206 11.91 -3.91 -2.07
C VAL A 206 11.56 -2.52 -1.47
N LYS A 207 11.08 -1.58 -2.30
CA LYS A 207 10.51 -0.28 -1.96
C LYS A 207 8.97 -0.22 -1.85
N GLY A 208 8.28 -1.35 -1.62
CA GLY A 208 7.04 -1.36 -0.83
C GLY A 208 5.75 -0.88 -1.52
N THR A 209 5.69 -0.83 -2.85
CA THR A 209 4.43 -0.63 -3.57
C THR A 209 3.90 -1.96 -4.09
N ALA A 210 2.75 -2.41 -3.58
CA ALA A 210 2.05 -3.55 -4.16
C ALA A 210 1.66 -3.22 -5.62
N SER A 211 1.99 -4.10 -6.57
CA SER A 211 1.39 -4.03 -7.91
C SER A 211 -0.13 -4.22 -7.78
N LYS A 212 -0.94 -3.41 -8.48
CA LYS A 212 -2.41 -3.35 -8.40
C LYS A 212 -3.04 -4.68 -7.94
N GLY A 213 -3.50 -4.73 -6.68
CA GLY A 213 -4.24 -5.87 -6.14
C GLY A 213 -3.43 -7.08 -5.69
N HIS A 214 -2.12 -7.17 -5.93
CA HIS A 214 -1.25 -8.28 -5.51
C HIS A 214 -0.48 -7.95 -4.21
N TYR A 215 -1.15 -8.14 -3.08
CA TYR A 215 -0.69 -7.90 -1.71
C TYR A 215 -0.13 -9.15 -1.03
N PHE A 216 -0.54 -10.32 -1.50
CA PHE A 216 -0.24 -11.59 -0.86
C PHE A 216 0.42 -12.55 -1.86
N ASP A 217 1.39 -13.31 -1.37
CA ASP A 217 2.06 -14.37 -2.11
C ASP A 217 2.19 -15.61 -1.21
N ILE A 218 1.05 -16.06 -0.68
CA ILE A 218 1.00 -17.22 0.21
C ILE A 218 1.33 -18.52 -0.53
N THR A 219 1.30 -18.48 -1.86
CA THR A 219 1.63 -19.60 -2.75
C THR A 219 3.10 -19.67 -3.15
N GLU A 220 3.84 -18.55 -3.00
CA GLU A 220 5.25 -18.36 -3.34
C GLU A 220 5.56 -18.43 -4.85
N ASP A 221 4.52 -18.39 -5.69
CA ASP A 221 4.63 -18.32 -7.14
C ASP A 221 4.33 -16.91 -7.68
N ASN A 222 4.10 -15.92 -6.81
CA ASN A 222 3.79 -14.54 -7.19
C ASN A 222 2.58 -14.43 -8.16
N GLY A 223 1.69 -15.43 -8.15
CA GLY A 223 0.55 -15.52 -9.05
C GLY A 223 0.90 -15.63 -10.54
N VAL A 224 2.14 -16.01 -10.90
CA VAL A 224 2.55 -16.06 -12.30
C VAL A 224 1.82 -17.15 -13.09
N ASP A 225 1.45 -16.82 -14.32
CA ASP A 225 0.75 -17.72 -15.24
C ASP A 225 1.01 -17.33 -16.70
N GLU A 226 0.43 -18.07 -17.66
CA GLU A 226 0.53 -17.80 -19.09
C GLU A 226 -0.37 -16.63 -19.56
N PHE A 227 -1.31 -16.22 -18.70
CA PHE A 227 -2.33 -15.22 -18.97
C PHE A 227 -2.56 -14.32 -17.74
N ASP A 228 -3.13 -13.14 -17.99
CA ASP A 228 -3.66 -12.27 -16.96
C ASP A 228 -5.13 -12.66 -16.72
N THR A 229 -5.57 -12.72 -15.47
CA THR A 229 -7.01 -12.73 -15.13
C THR A 229 -7.43 -11.36 -14.67
N GLU A 230 -8.73 -11.06 -14.79
CA GLU A 230 -9.29 -9.88 -14.15
C GLU A 230 -9.11 -9.95 -12.63
N SER A 231 -9.00 -8.78 -12.00
CA SER A 231 -9.04 -8.68 -10.53
C SER A 231 -10.35 -9.27 -10.02
N LEU A 232 -10.35 -9.76 -8.78
CA LEU A 232 -11.58 -10.21 -8.13
C LEU A 232 -12.70 -9.18 -8.32
N PRO A 233 -13.91 -9.61 -8.71
CA PRO A 233 -15.07 -8.73 -8.72
C PRO A 233 -15.21 -8.11 -7.32
N SER A 234 -15.00 -6.81 -7.23
CA SER A 234 -15.31 -6.09 -6.00
C SER A 234 -16.81 -5.85 -6.01
N ASP A 235 -17.50 -6.17 -4.91
CA ASP A 235 -18.83 -5.61 -4.68
C ASP A 235 -18.66 -4.10 -4.41
N GLY A 236 -18.61 -3.33 -5.49
CA GLY A 236 -18.32 -1.90 -5.43
C GLY A 236 -19.38 -1.12 -4.67
N ALA A 237 -20.63 -1.59 -4.70
CA ALA A 237 -21.72 -1.03 -3.91
C ALA A 237 -21.47 -1.25 -2.40
N ALA A 238 -21.03 -2.46 -2.00
CA ALA A 238 -20.68 -2.73 -0.61
C ALA A 238 -19.50 -1.89 -0.12
N VAL A 239 -18.48 -1.66 -0.96
CA VAL A 239 -17.33 -0.80 -0.60
C VAL A 239 -17.75 0.66 -0.48
N ALA A 240 -18.54 1.17 -1.44
CA ALA A 240 -18.95 2.56 -1.49
C ALA A 240 -19.73 3.00 -0.24
N GLN A 241 -20.58 2.13 0.31
CA GLN A 241 -21.31 2.40 1.56
C GLN A 241 -20.39 2.75 2.74
N TYR A 242 -19.21 2.11 2.82
CA TYR A 242 -18.25 2.33 3.91
C TYR A 242 -17.43 3.62 3.76
N LEU A 243 -17.53 4.33 2.63
CA LEU A 243 -16.92 5.65 2.46
C LEU A 243 -17.57 6.72 3.35
N TYR A 244 -18.87 6.60 3.61
CA TYR A 244 -19.65 7.59 4.39
C TYR A 244 -20.33 7.00 5.64
N SER A 245 -20.27 5.69 5.85
CA SER A 245 -20.79 5.03 7.06
C SER A 245 -19.67 4.76 8.09
N PRO A 246 -19.99 4.58 9.39
CA PRO A 246 -19.03 4.06 10.36
C PRO A 246 -18.49 2.71 9.93
N LEU A 247 -17.17 2.50 10.04
CA LEU A 247 -16.55 1.22 9.69
C LEU A 247 -16.96 0.15 10.72
N PRO A 248 -17.58 -0.97 10.31
CA PRO A 248 -17.92 -2.07 11.21
C PRO A 248 -16.69 -2.61 11.95
N ARG A 249 -16.90 -3.27 13.09
CA ARG A 249 -15.77 -3.90 13.79
C ARG A 249 -15.12 -4.99 12.96
N ASP A 250 -15.95 -5.84 12.35
CA ASP A 250 -15.56 -6.95 11.48
C ASP A 250 -16.15 -6.69 10.08
N PRO A 251 -15.57 -5.80 9.26
CA PRO A 251 -16.00 -5.56 7.87
C PRO A 251 -16.04 -6.85 7.04
N PRO A 252 -16.90 -6.88 5.99
CA PRO A 252 -16.84 -7.93 4.99
C PRO A 252 -15.50 -7.93 4.26
N LEU A 253 -15.18 -9.06 3.63
CA LEU A 253 -14.01 -9.16 2.77
C LEU A 253 -14.29 -8.35 1.49
N VAL A 254 -13.63 -7.22 1.37
CA VAL A 254 -13.73 -6.34 0.20
C VAL A 254 -12.37 -5.76 -0.14
N ASN A 255 -12.20 -5.29 -1.38
CA ASN A 255 -11.03 -4.46 -1.67
C ASN A 255 -11.16 -3.13 -0.91
N LYS A 256 -10.36 -2.98 0.15
CA LYS A 256 -10.37 -1.81 1.03
C LYS A 256 -9.43 -0.68 0.58
N ASP A 257 -8.78 -0.79 -0.58
CA ASP A 257 -7.78 0.18 -1.01
C ASP A 257 -8.35 1.60 -1.10
N VAL A 258 -9.52 1.79 -1.71
CA VAL A 258 -10.18 3.11 -1.76
C VAL A 258 -10.54 3.64 -0.37
N LEU A 259 -10.89 2.76 0.58
CA LEU A 259 -11.17 3.14 1.97
C LEU A 259 -9.89 3.62 2.68
N ILE A 260 -8.75 2.94 2.46
CA ILE A 260 -7.43 3.35 2.96
C ILE A 260 -7.07 4.73 2.41
N LEU A 261 -7.17 4.90 1.08
CA LEU A 261 -6.84 6.14 0.39
C LEU A 261 -7.70 7.31 0.86
N THR A 262 -9.01 7.10 1.00
CA THR A 262 -9.96 8.11 1.45
C THR A 262 -9.70 8.51 2.90
N ALA A 263 -9.47 7.53 3.79
CA ALA A 263 -9.13 7.80 5.19
C ALA A 263 -7.81 8.58 5.31
N ALA A 264 -6.79 8.22 4.53
CA ALA A 264 -5.53 8.97 4.47
C ALA A 264 -5.73 10.40 3.94
N TYR A 265 -6.49 10.56 2.85
CA TYR A 265 -6.75 11.84 2.19
C TYR A 265 -7.43 12.85 3.14
N TYR A 266 -8.44 12.42 3.89
CA TYR A 266 -9.14 13.27 4.86
C TYR A 266 -8.45 13.35 6.24
N GLY A 267 -7.40 12.55 6.47
CA GLY A 267 -6.70 12.50 7.75
C GLY A 267 -7.51 11.88 8.88
N ASP A 268 -8.36 10.88 8.57
CA ASP A 268 -9.13 10.12 9.55
C ASP A 268 -8.22 9.07 10.24
N ILE A 269 -7.76 9.39 11.45
CA ILE A 269 -6.82 8.55 12.20
C ILE A 269 -7.41 7.15 12.49
N ASP A 270 -8.67 7.07 12.95
CA ASP A 270 -9.27 5.80 13.38
C ASP A 270 -9.45 4.87 12.18
N ARG A 271 -10.08 5.38 11.10
CA ARG A 271 -10.29 4.59 9.88
C ARG A 271 -8.96 4.19 9.26
N TYR A 272 -8.01 5.12 9.13
CA TYR A 272 -6.73 4.83 8.51
C TYR A 272 -5.94 3.79 9.32
N ALA A 273 -5.85 3.94 10.64
CA ALA A 273 -5.13 3.00 11.50
C ALA A 273 -5.73 1.59 11.47
N ARG A 274 -7.05 1.47 11.35
CA ARG A 274 -7.75 0.19 11.25
C ARG A 274 -7.60 -0.46 9.87
N LEU A 275 -7.61 0.32 8.80
CA LEU A 275 -7.63 -0.20 7.43
C LEU A 275 -6.24 -0.43 6.84
N ARG A 276 -5.24 0.39 7.20
CA ARG A 276 -3.93 0.41 6.54
C ARG A 276 -3.27 -0.97 6.54
N ARG A 277 -2.63 -1.32 5.43
CA ARG A 277 -1.85 -2.55 5.28
C ARG A 277 -0.41 -2.33 5.76
N PRO A 278 0.38 -3.39 6.01
CA PRO A 278 1.81 -3.27 6.29
C PRO A 278 2.62 -2.67 5.13
N MET A 279 2.13 -2.82 3.90
CA MET A 279 2.72 -2.23 2.70
C MET A 279 1.81 -1.12 2.17
N THR A 280 2.39 -0.11 1.52
CA THR A 280 1.60 0.97 0.95
C THR A 280 0.85 0.52 -0.29
N VAL A 281 -0.42 0.93 -0.40
CA VAL A 281 -1.21 0.79 -1.63
C VAL A 281 -0.80 1.88 -2.63
N PRO A 282 -1.03 1.68 -3.94
CA PRO A 282 -0.73 2.69 -4.95
C PRO A 282 -1.38 4.04 -4.60
N THR A 283 -0.62 5.13 -4.77
CA THR A 283 -1.03 6.51 -4.47
C THR A 283 -1.24 6.86 -2.99
N GLU A 284 -1.09 5.92 -2.05
CA GLU A 284 -1.34 6.15 -0.61
C GLU A 284 -0.47 7.28 -0.03
N ILE A 285 0.81 7.34 -0.38
CA ILE A 285 1.71 8.41 0.06
C ILE A 285 1.19 9.80 -0.31
N HIS A 286 0.55 9.93 -1.47
CA HIS A 286 -0.02 11.21 -1.92
C HIS A 286 -1.20 11.61 -1.04
N CYS A 287 -2.10 10.66 -0.75
CA CYS A 287 -3.22 10.86 0.18
C CYS A 287 -2.74 11.17 1.60
N ILE A 288 -1.73 10.47 2.10
CA ILE A 288 -1.13 10.73 3.43
C ILE A 288 -0.60 12.15 3.50
N VAL A 289 0.20 12.56 2.51
CA VAL A 289 0.77 13.92 2.45
C VAL A 289 -0.35 14.96 2.47
N ARG A 290 -1.38 14.81 1.64
CA ARG A 290 -2.55 15.69 1.64
C ARG A 290 -3.23 15.72 3.01
N GLY A 291 -3.53 14.55 3.59
CA GLY A 291 -4.17 14.46 4.90
C GLY A 291 -3.38 15.14 6.01
N ILE A 292 -2.04 15.02 6.00
CA ILE A 292 -1.16 15.68 6.96
C ILE A 292 -1.24 17.21 6.82
N TYR A 293 -1.24 17.72 5.59
CA TYR A 293 -1.38 19.15 5.32
C TYR A 293 -2.69 19.72 5.89
N HIS A 294 -3.78 18.96 5.76
CA HIS A 294 -5.13 19.41 6.14
C HIS A 294 -5.56 19.06 7.57
N ASN A 295 -4.86 18.17 8.27
CA ASN A 295 -5.25 17.72 9.61
C ASN A 295 -4.05 17.64 10.57
N THR A 296 -3.99 18.61 11.51
CA THR A 296 -2.94 18.69 12.54
C THR A 296 -2.86 17.44 13.43
N MET A 297 -3.99 16.82 13.78
CA MET A 297 -3.99 15.64 14.64
C MET A 297 -3.42 14.43 13.89
N PHE A 298 -3.75 14.29 12.60
CA PHE A 298 -3.18 13.26 11.72
C PHE A 298 -1.68 13.47 11.52
N ALA A 299 -1.22 14.71 11.33
CA ALA A 299 0.20 15.05 11.29
C ALA A 299 0.92 14.67 12.59
N LYS A 300 0.31 14.95 13.75
CA LYS A 300 0.85 14.57 15.05
C LYS A 300 0.95 13.05 15.19
N TRP A 301 -0.10 12.31 14.83
CA TRP A 301 -0.13 10.86 14.85
C TRP A 301 0.94 10.25 13.93
N TRP A 302 1.09 10.77 12.72
CA TRP A 302 2.13 10.35 11.78
C TRP A 302 3.53 10.62 12.34
N SER A 303 3.77 11.77 12.97
CA SER A 303 5.05 12.11 13.59
C SER A 303 5.50 11.19 14.74
N ARG A 304 4.64 10.24 15.15
CA ARG A 304 4.88 9.26 16.21
C ARG A 304 5.00 7.82 15.68
N GLN A 305 4.84 7.60 14.38
CA GLN A 305 5.00 6.28 13.80
C GLN A 305 6.48 5.86 13.86
N PRO A 306 6.77 4.61 14.28
CA PRO A 306 8.11 4.05 14.10
C PRO A 306 8.33 3.87 12.59
N ASP A 307 9.45 4.33 12.06
CA ASP A 307 9.88 4.08 10.67
C ASP A 307 9.20 4.90 9.56
N ILE A 308 9.07 6.22 9.75
CA ILE A 308 8.77 7.13 8.63
C ILE A 308 10.04 7.28 7.75
N SER A 309 10.24 6.38 6.81
CA SER A 309 11.36 6.41 5.86
C SER A 309 11.15 7.39 4.70
N ASP A 310 9.90 7.76 4.41
CA ASP A 310 9.57 8.64 3.29
C ASP A 310 9.75 10.12 3.65
N TYR A 311 10.71 10.77 3.01
CA TYR A 311 11.00 12.20 3.22
C TYR A 311 9.81 13.11 2.87
N ARG A 312 8.89 12.68 2.01
CA ARG A 312 7.69 13.45 1.64
C ARG A 312 6.73 13.57 2.82
N ILE A 313 6.57 12.49 3.59
CA ILE A 313 5.76 12.47 4.82
C ILE A 313 6.40 13.40 5.86
N GLN A 314 7.71 13.28 6.10
CA GLN A 314 8.43 14.16 7.04
C GLN A 314 8.31 15.63 6.64
N ARG A 315 8.49 15.94 5.36
CA ARG A 315 8.33 17.29 4.82
C ARG A 315 6.91 17.84 5.05
N ALA A 316 5.88 17.01 4.84
CA ALA A 316 4.49 17.40 5.11
C ALA A 316 4.23 17.64 6.61
N ILE A 317 4.79 16.81 7.50
CA ILE A 317 4.69 17.00 8.96
C ILE A 317 5.32 18.32 9.38
N HIS A 318 6.54 18.60 8.91
CA HIS A 318 7.21 19.87 9.16
C HIS A 318 6.40 21.06 8.66
N ALA A 319 5.83 20.96 7.44
CA ALA A 319 4.98 22.01 6.90
C ALA A 319 3.79 22.29 7.83
N ARG A 320 3.02 21.24 8.18
CA ARG A 320 1.84 21.37 9.03
C ARG A 320 2.17 21.98 10.39
N PHE A 321 3.25 21.53 11.03
CA PHE A 321 3.66 22.10 12.32
C PHE A 321 4.12 23.55 12.23
N ILE A 322 4.83 23.93 11.16
CA ILE A 322 5.17 25.35 10.92
C ILE A 322 3.88 26.18 10.82
N MET A 323 2.87 25.71 10.07
CA MET A 323 1.57 26.39 9.97
C MET A 323 0.85 26.51 11.32
N ASP A 324 1.08 25.56 12.24
CA ASP A 324 0.59 25.59 13.62
C ASP A 324 1.52 26.36 14.59
N ASN A 325 2.52 27.07 14.07
CA ASN A 325 3.54 27.83 14.81
C ASN A 325 4.54 26.98 15.60
N ASP A 326 4.54 25.66 15.42
CA ASP A 326 5.52 24.76 16.01
C ASP A 326 6.73 24.57 15.08
N ILE A 327 7.83 25.18 15.49
CA ILE A 327 9.14 25.12 14.82
C ILE A 327 10.17 24.36 15.65
N SER A 328 9.74 23.68 16.71
CA SER A 328 10.63 22.95 17.63
C SER A 328 11.41 21.83 16.95
N ARG A 329 10.88 21.30 15.83
CA ARG A 329 11.47 20.18 15.09
C ARG A 329 12.44 20.59 14.00
N ILE A 330 12.46 21.87 13.62
CA ILE A 330 13.40 22.37 12.63
C ILE A 330 14.70 22.77 13.35
N THR A 331 15.76 22.03 13.04
CA THR A 331 17.10 22.19 13.60
C THR A 331 18.10 22.53 12.48
N PRO A 332 19.29 23.06 12.84
CA PRO A 332 20.37 23.24 11.87
C PRO A 332 20.74 21.95 11.12
N GLU A 333 20.51 20.78 11.74
CA GLU A 333 20.81 19.46 11.20
C GLU A 333 19.67 18.86 10.36
N THR A 334 18.46 19.43 10.38
CA THR A 334 17.32 18.90 9.60
C THR A 334 17.69 18.79 8.11
N PRO A 335 17.56 17.60 7.49
CA PRO A 335 17.92 17.37 6.10
C PRO A 335 17.19 18.27 5.11
N ARG A 336 17.87 18.71 4.04
CA ARG A 336 17.29 19.63 3.03
C ARG A 336 16.06 19.05 2.34
N ASN A 337 16.04 17.75 2.08
CA ASN A 337 14.90 17.05 1.49
C ASN A 337 13.68 16.99 2.43
N GLU A 338 13.83 17.23 3.73
CA GLU A 338 12.71 17.28 4.69
C GLU A 338 12.21 18.71 4.95
N LEU A 339 12.88 19.73 4.39
CA LEU A 339 12.45 21.11 4.54
C LEU A 339 11.31 21.42 3.56
N PRO A 340 10.15 21.88 4.05
CA PRO A 340 9.02 22.24 3.19
C PRO A 340 9.21 23.63 2.56
N TYR A 341 8.73 23.77 1.31
CA TYR A 341 8.61 25.06 0.64
C TYR A 341 7.19 25.64 0.80
N LEU A 342 6.16 24.79 0.71
CA LEU A 342 4.77 25.15 0.98
C LEU A 342 4.48 25.07 2.49
N ILE A 343 4.51 26.23 3.16
CA ILE A 343 4.37 26.36 4.64
C ILE A 343 3.23 27.32 5.06
N TRP A 344 2.27 27.56 4.17
CA TRP A 344 1.23 28.58 4.34
C TRP A 344 -0.17 28.16 3.85
N TYR A 345 -0.31 26.94 3.32
CA TYR A 345 -1.59 26.37 2.90
C TYR A 345 -1.80 25.01 3.57
N PRO A 346 -2.99 24.70 4.12
CA PRO A 346 -4.21 25.51 4.12
C PRO A 346 -4.27 26.57 5.23
N ALA A 347 -3.23 26.67 6.07
CA ALA A 347 -3.17 27.61 7.18
C ALA A 347 -1.88 28.43 7.16
N ILE A 348 -1.98 29.70 7.59
CA ILE A 348 -0.85 30.63 7.64
C ILE A 348 -0.33 30.71 9.07
N ALA A 349 0.98 30.57 9.25
CA ALA A 349 1.61 30.74 10.55
C ALA A 349 1.70 32.22 10.94
N HIS A 350 1.79 32.50 12.24
CA HIS A 350 2.04 33.83 12.75
C HIS A 350 3.45 34.32 12.36
N TRP A 351 3.58 35.60 12.03
CA TRP A 351 4.82 36.22 11.53
C TRP A 351 6.07 35.96 12.41
N ARG A 352 5.90 35.85 13.73
CA ARG A 352 7.00 35.50 14.66
C ARG A 352 7.56 34.09 14.44
N ALA A 353 6.73 33.13 14.07
CA ALA A 353 7.18 31.78 13.75
C ALA A 353 8.09 31.79 12.53
N TYR A 354 7.76 32.60 11.53
CA TYR A 354 8.57 32.80 10.33
C TYR A 354 9.93 33.46 10.61
N GLN A 355 9.97 34.51 11.45
CA GLN A 355 11.23 35.12 11.86
C GLN A 355 12.15 34.11 12.58
N GLU A 356 11.61 33.37 13.53
CA GLU A 356 12.37 32.38 14.30
C GLU A 356 12.77 31.18 13.43
N LEU A 357 11.94 30.79 12.46
CA LEU A 357 12.27 29.73 11.49
C LEU A 357 13.50 30.09 10.67
N VAL A 358 13.58 31.31 10.13
CA VAL A 358 14.76 31.77 9.37
C VAL A 358 15.98 31.90 10.28
N ARG A 359 15.81 32.35 11.53
CA ARG A 359 16.91 32.40 12.50
C ARG A 359 17.51 31.01 12.77
N ARG A 360 16.67 29.97 12.86
CA ARG A 360 17.10 28.58 13.09
C ARG A 360 17.64 27.90 11.83
N LYS A 361 17.01 28.15 10.68
CA LYS A 361 17.32 27.50 9.41
C LYS A 361 17.30 28.52 8.27
N PRO A 362 18.39 29.28 8.07
CA PRO A 362 18.46 30.33 7.05
C PRO A 362 18.16 29.86 5.62
N SER A 363 18.38 28.58 5.31
CA SER A 363 18.06 27.99 4.00
C SER A 363 16.57 27.99 3.67
N MET A 364 15.68 28.22 4.65
CA MET A 364 14.22 28.34 4.42
C MET A 364 13.77 29.76 4.08
N LYS A 365 14.69 30.72 3.91
CA LYS A 365 14.38 32.14 3.63
C LYS A 365 13.39 32.31 2.47
N ALA A 366 13.56 31.58 1.37
CA ALA A 366 12.67 31.67 0.21
C ALA A 366 11.24 31.17 0.52
N ALA A 367 11.10 30.04 1.21
CA ALA A 367 9.80 29.52 1.65
C ALA A 367 9.06 30.51 2.56
N VAL A 368 9.81 31.14 3.48
CA VAL A 368 9.28 32.15 4.39
C VAL A 368 8.91 33.44 3.67
N ALA A 369 9.74 33.92 2.74
CA ALA A 369 9.42 35.08 1.93
C ALA A 369 8.12 34.88 1.14
N ARG A 370 7.94 33.69 0.56
CA ARG A 370 6.73 33.33 -0.16
C ARG A 370 5.50 33.34 0.75
N ALA A 371 5.62 32.77 1.95
CA ALA A 371 4.55 32.82 2.95
C ALA A 371 4.21 34.27 3.37
N CYS A 372 5.21 35.15 3.52
CA CYS A 372 4.99 36.56 3.85
C CYS A 372 4.26 37.31 2.73
N ILE A 373 4.54 37.02 1.45
CA ILE A 373 3.81 37.60 0.31
C ILE A 373 2.32 37.19 0.40
N VAL A 374 2.05 35.92 0.68
CA VAL A 374 0.68 35.39 0.81
C VAL A 374 -0.07 35.99 2.00
N ALA A 375 0.61 36.13 3.13
CA ALA A 375 0.06 36.61 4.41
C ALA A 375 0.06 38.14 4.57
N ASP A 376 0.65 38.85 3.61
CA ASP A 376 0.92 40.29 3.65
C ASP A 376 1.78 40.75 4.86
N TYR A 377 2.81 39.97 5.20
CA TYR A 377 3.75 40.28 6.29
C TYR A 377 4.97 41.05 5.80
N ARG A 378 4.74 42.29 5.36
CA ARG A 378 5.75 43.16 4.76
C ARG A 378 7.01 43.33 5.63
N ASP A 379 6.84 43.65 6.91
CA ASP A 379 7.98 43.90 7.80
C ASP A 379 8.89 42.67 7.93
N VAL A 380 8.32 41.47 7.98
CA VAL A 380 9.11 40.24 8.01
C VAL A 380 9.79 40.05 6.67
N TYR A 381 9.07 40.16 5.56
CA TYR A 381 9.60 40.04 4.20
C TYR A 381 10.80 40.96 3.94
N ASP A 382 10.69 42.24 4.30
CA ASP A 382 11.74 43.25 4.11
C ASP A 382 13.02 42.87 4.86
N ASN A 383 12.89 42.34 6.08
CA ASN A 383 14.01 41.90 6.91
C ASN A 383 14.71 40.63 6.40
N LEU A 384 14.07 39.84 5.51
CA LEU A 384 14.69 38.63 4.99
C LEU A 384 15.81 38.94 3.99
N ASP A 385 15.71 40.03 3.25
CA ASP A 385 16.57 40.33 2.09
C ASP A 385 16.77 39.11 1.17
N VAL A 386 15.65 38.57 0.67
CA VAL A 386 15.63 37.36 -0.17
C VAL A 386 16.10 37.63 -1.60
N ASP A 387 16.80 36.68 -2.20
CA ASP A 387 17.08 36.66 -3.64
C ASP A 387 15.77 36.47 -4.42
N PRO A 388 15.53 37.26 -5.48
CA PRO A 388 14.39 37.01 -6.36
C PRO A 388 14.51 35.63 -7.00
N ASP A 389 13.43 34.86 -6.93
CA ASP A 389 13.27 33.62 -7.68
C ASP A 389 11.97 33.64 -8.49
N VAL A 390 11.82 32.67 -9.39
CA VAL A 390 10.66 32.57 -10.30
C VAL A 390 9.34 32.41 -9.52
N ASP A 391 9.38 31.71 -8.39
CA ASP A 391 8.20 31.35 -7.60
C ASP A 391 7.72 32.53 -6.75
N LEU A 392 8.65 33.27 -6.16
CA LEU A 392 8.39 34.53 -5.47
C LEU A 392 7.82 35.57 -6.42
N LEU A 393 8.38 35.68 -7.63
CA LEU A 393 7.85 36.57 -8.67
C LEU A 393 6.45 36.15 -9.11
N ALA A 394 6.18 34.85 -9.25
CA ALA A 394 4.86 34.34 -9.59
C ALA A 394 3.84 34.67 -8.48
N GLU A 395 4.18 34.39 -7.22
CA GLU A 395 3.32 34.67 -6.06
C GLU A 395 3.04 36.18 -5.93
N ALA A 396 4.06 37.01 -6.10
CA ALA A 396 3.92 38.45 -6.02
C ALA A 396 3.05 39.05 -7.15
N LYS A 397 2.99 38.42 -8.33
CA LYS A 397 2.11 38.85 -9.43
C LYS A 397 0.63 38.71 -9.09
N VAL A 398 0.26 37.69 -8.32
CA VAL A 398 -1.12 37.43 -7.91
C VAL A 398 -1.45 37.99 -6.53
N SER A 399 -0.45 38.54 -5.84
CA SER A 399 -0.63 39.24 -4.57
C SER A 399 -1.48 40.50 -4.77
N PRO A 400 -2.46 40.76 -3.89
CA PRO A 400 -3.25 41.99 -3.91
C PRO A 400 -2.40 43.22 -3.54
N ASN A 401 -1.28 43.01 -2.82
CA ASN A 401 -0.34 44.06 -2.48
C ASN A 401 0.75 44.16 -3.58
N PRO A 402 0.79 45.26 -4.37
CA PRO A 402 1.75 45.42 -5.48
C PRO A 402 3.19 45.64 -5.01
N TYR A 403 3.41 45.91 -3.72
CA TYR A 403 4.72 46.17 -3.16
C TYR A 403 5.71 45.03 -3.43
N TYR A 404 5.31 43.79 -3.16
CA TYR A 404 6.20 42.63 -3.29
C TYR A 404 6.71 42.44 -4.72
N LEU A 405 5.85 42.66 -5.72
CA LEU A 405 6.24 42.52 -7.12
C LEU A 405 7.23 43.61 -7.52
N GLN A 406 6.99 44.84 -7.09
CA GLN A 406 7.89 45.96 -7.39
C GLN A 406 9.26 45.77 -6.72
N ASP A 407 9.29 45.34 -5.45
CA ASP A 407 10.53 45.09 -4.74
C ASP A 407 11.34 43.96 -5.38
N LEU A 408 10.70 42.83 -5.71
CA LEU A 408 11.36 41.72 -6.39
C LEU A 408 11.94 42.13 -7.75
N ARG A 409 11.20 42.92 -8.56
CA ARG A 409 11.71 43.45 -9.84
C ARG A 409 12.94 44.34 -9.66
N ASN A 410 12.89 45.25 -8.70
CA ASN A 410 14.02 46.12 -8.37
C ASN A 410 15.24 45.30 -7.93
N LYS A 411 15.04 44.25 -7.14
CA LYS A 411 16.10 43.33 -6.73
C LYS A 411 16.65 42.53 -7.92
N THR A 412 15.80 42.06 -8.83
CA THR A 412 16.23 41.36 -10.07
C THR A 412 17.15 42.24 -10.90
N GLU A 413 16.77 43.51 -11.11
CA GLU A 413 17.59 44.48 -11.85
C GLU A 413 18.94 44.74 -11.16
N ARG A 414 18.94 44.93 -9.84
CA ARG A 414 20.16 45.20 -9.06
C ARG A 414 21.10 43.99 -8.99
N ARG A 415 20.57 42.77 -8.97
CA ARG A 415 21.35 41.52 -8.81
C ARG A 415 21.73 40.88 -10.14
N GLY A 416 21.39 41.50 -11.27
CA GLY A 416 21.80 41.06 -12.60
C GLY A 416 20.97 39.91 -13.18
N GLY A 417 19.72 39.73 -12.72
CA GLY A 417 18.79 38.72 -13.21
C GLY A 417 18.20 37.83 -12.11
N VAL A 418 17.42 36.83 -12.54
CA VAL A 418 16.94 35.74 -11.68
C VAL A 418 17.91 34.57 -11.86
N PRO A 419 18.43 33.94 -10.79
CA PRO A 419 19.30 32.78 -10.91
C PRO A 419 18.65 31.67 -11.75
N ASP A 420 19.38 31.11 -12.71
CA ASP A 420 18.88 30.12 -13.70
C ASP A 420 18.74 28.68 -13.13
N GLU A 421 18.93 28.50 -11.82
CA GLU A 421 19.11 27.18 -11.21
C GLU A 421 18.08 26.89 -10.11
N TRP A 422 16.86 26.52 -10.52
CA TRP A 422 16.06 25.59 -9.73
C TRP A 422 15.38 24.57 -10.65
N PRO A 423 15.29 23.28 -10.26
CA PRO A 423 14.82 22.25 -11.19
C PRO A 423 13.38 22.55 -11.64
N LYS A 424 13.17 22.63 -12.97
CA LYS A 424 11.87 22.76 -13.66
C LYS A 424 10.85 21.64 -13.37
N TRP A 425 11.15 20.74 -12.43
CA TRP A 425 10.42 19.50 -12.17
C TRP A 425 9.25 19.63 -11.17
N SER A 426 8.96 20.83 -10.66
CA SER A 426 7.71 21.09 -9.95
C SER A 426 7.14 22.43 -10.40
N PRO A 427 5.95 22.46 -11.04
CA PRO A 427 5.25 23.71 -11.22
C PRO A 427 4.96 24.27 -9.82
N CYS A 428 5.48 25.44 -9.50
CA CYS A 428 5.10 26.14 -8.28
C CYS A 428 3.79 26.88 -8.52
N TYR A 429 2.72 26.36 -7.94
CA TYR A 429 1.39 26.92 -8.04
C TYR A 429 1.24 28.06 -7.05
N THR A 430 0.83 29.21 -7.55
CA THR A 430 0.51 30.40 -6.77
C THR A 430 -0.78 30.20 -5.97
N ARG A 431 -1.04 31.04 -4.96
CA ARG A 431 -2.20 30.93 -4.06
C ARG A 431 -3.54 30.77 -4.77
N ASP A 432 -3.74 31.46 -5.90
CA ASP A 432 -4.96 31.37 -6.71
C ASP A 432 -5.19 29.99 -7.34
N ARG A 433 -4.15 29.14 -7.39
CA ARG A 433 -4.22 27.78 -7.92
C ARG A 433 -4.12 26.68 -6.85
N LEU A 434 -4.20 27.03 -5.57
CA LEU A 434 -4.27 26.05 -4.47
C LEU A 434 -5.71 25.75 -4.02
N PHE A 435 -6.71 26.27 -4.73
CA PHE A 435 -8.09 25.82 -4.54
C PHE A 435 -8.27 24.45 -5.22
N GLU A 436 -8.81 23.49 -4.46
CA GLU A 436 -9.11 22.15 -4.98
C GLU A 436 -10.29 22.27 -5.97
N HIS A 437 -10.03 22.03 -7.25
CA HIS A 437 -11.10 21.89 -8.24
C HIS A 437 -11.72 20.50 -8.11
N THR A 438 -13.04 20.44 -8.02
CA THR A 438 -13.77 19.17 -8.05
C THR A 438 -14.00 18.74 -9.49
N THR A 439 -13.86 17.44 -9.76
CA THR A 439 -14.19 16.87 -11.07
C THR A 439 -15.69 16.93 -11.37
N THR A 440 -16.04 16.96 -12.66
CA THR A 440 -17.40 16.70 -13.17
C THR A 440 -17.56 15.27 -13.68
N ARG A 441 -16.46 14.50 -13.73
CA ARG A 441 -16.46 13.12 -14.20
C ARG A 441 -16.94 12.20 -13.10
N LEU A 442 -18.16 11.69 -13.26
CA LEU A 442 -18.74 10.67 -12.41
C LEU A 442 -18.27 9.29 -12.85
N LEU A 443 -17.71 8.53 -11.92
CA LEU A 443 -17.37 7.12 -12.12
C LEU A 443 -18.50 6.24 -11.60
N GLY A 444 -18.90 5.24 -12.39
CA GLY A 444 -19.96 4.30 -12.02
C GLY A 444 -19.57 3.34 -10.88
N ASP A 445 -18.27 3.03 -10.77
CA ASP A 445 -17.70 2.26 -9.67
C ASP A 445 -16.40 2.92 -9.18
N VAL A 446 -16.26 3.05 -7.87
CA VAL A 446 -15.08 3.63 -7.19
C VAL A 446 -14.33 2.62 -6.33
N SER A 447 -14.73 1.34 -6.33
CA SER A 447 -14.16 0.30 -5.49
C SER A 447 -12.64 0.11 -5.66
N ASN A 448 -12.17 0.28 -6.89
CA ASN A 448 -10.76 0.18 -7.27
C ASN A 448 -10.14 1.54 -7.62
N SER A 449 -10.79 2.64 -7.25
CA SER A 449 -10.29 3.99 -7.50
C SER A 449 -9.00 4.27 -6.75
N MET A 450 -8.12 5.02 -7.41
CA MET A 450 -6.89 5.55 -6.86
C MET A 450 -6.94 7.07 -6.87
N ALA A 451 -6.10 7.71 -6.07
CA ALA A 451 -5.99 9.16 -6.15
C ALA A 451 -5.40 9.57 -7.49
N GLU A 452 -5.95 10.62 -8.11
CA GLU A 452 -5.28 11.25 -9.23
C GLU A 452 -4.04 11.98 -8.71
N THR A 453 -2.86 11.64 -9.23
CA THR A 453 -1.56 12.17 -8.77
C THR A 453 -0.95 13.20 -9.71
N GLU A 454 -1.63 13.47 -10.83
CA GLU A 454 -1.32 14.56 -11.76
C GLU A 454 -2.32 15.72 -11.62
N SER A 455 -3.47 15.46 -11.01
CA SER A 455 -4.53 16.42 -10.70
C SER A 455 -4.53 16.76 -9.20
N GLY A 456 -4.92 17.99 -8.85
CA GLY A 456 -5.08 18.43 -7.46
C GLY A 456 -3.98 19.39 -6.97
N VAL A 457 -4.08 19.74 -5.68
CA VAL A 457 -3.19 20.74 -5.06
C VAL A 457 -1.79 20.15 -4.83
N PRO A 458 -0.71 20.86 -5.17
CA PRO A 458 0.66 20.39 -4.94
C PRO A 458 1.10 20.62 -3.50
N TYR A 459 1.51 19.56 -2.82
CA TYR A 459 2.05 19.59 -1.47
C TYR A 459 3.57 19.40 -1.49
N ASN A 460 4.30 20.40 -2.02
CA ASN A 460 5.72 20.30 -2.42
C ASN A 460 6.00 19.27 -3.52
N GLY A 461 5.19 19.28 -4.58
CA GLY A 461 5.34 18.37 -5.74
C GLY A 461 4.67 17.01 -5.56
N VAL A 462 3.84 16.85 -4.53
CA VAL A 462 3.01 15.67 -4.30
C VAL A 462 1.55 16.09 -4.46
N HIS A 463 0.86 15.54 -5.45
CA HIS A 463 -0.56 15.84 -5.71
C HIS A 463 -1.43 14.65 -5.36
N ALA A 464 -2.59 14.91 -4.77
CA ALA A 464 -3.63 13.92 -4.58
C ALA A 464 -4.98 14.57 -4.83
N ASP A 465 -5.78 13.99 -5.70
CA ASP A 465 -7.19 14.29 -5.82
C ASP A 465 -8.06 13.03 -5.70
N MET A 466 -9.06 13.13 -4.83
CA MET A 466 -10.08 12.12 -4.57
C MET A 466 -11.49 12.66 -4.89
N SER A 467 -11.60 13.78 -5.62
CA SER A 467 -12.87 14.44 -5.90
C SER A 467 -13.86 13.56 -6.67
N HIS A 468 -13.38 12.63 -7.50
CA HIS A 468 -14.22 11.64 -8.19
C HIS A 468 -14.93 10.68 -7.21
N VAL A 469 -14.27 10.28 -6.12
CA VAL A 469 -14.88 9.45 -5.07
C VAL A 469 -15.92 10.25 -4.30
N ALA A 470 -15.63 11.50 -3.97
CA ALA A 470 -16.58 12.39 -3.32
C ALA A 470 -17.83 12.63 -4.21
N LEU A 471 -17.62 12.87 -5.51
CA LEU A 471 -18.71 13.05 -6.48
C LEU A 471 -19.57 11.77 -6.57
N HIS A 472 -18.95 10.60 -6.66
CA HIS A 472 -19.67 9.32 -6.65
C HIS A 472 -20.57 9.20 -5.42
N VAL A 473 -20.02 9.40 -4.21
CA VAL A 473 -20.78 9.33 -2.95
C VAL A 473 -21.96 10.31 -2.91
N CYS A 474 -21.81 11.52 -3.48
CA CYS A 474 -22.87 12.52 -3.53
C CYS A 474 -24.01 12.16 -4.49
N VAL A 475 -23.75 11.38 -5.53
CA VAL A 475 -24.74 11.08 -6.59
C VAL A 475 -25.41 9.72 -6.37
N THR A 476 -24.72 8.73 -5.80
CA THR A 476 -25.22 7.36 -5.66
C THR A 476 -26.12 7.16 -4.44
N GLU A 477 -27.36 7.65 -4.51
CA GLU A 477 -28.45 7.22 -3.61
C GLU A 477 -29.10 5.90 -4.10
N GLY A 478 -28.30 4.85 -4.31
CA GLY A 478 -28.81 3.49 -4.59
C GLY A 478 -29.30 3.23 -6.02
N GLN A 479 -28.83 3.99 -7.01
CA GLN A 479 -29.06 3.72 -8.44
C GLN A 479 -27.78 3.18 -9.11
N GLU A 480 -27.94 2.29 -10.10
CA GLU A 480 -26.83 1.94 -11.01
C GLU A 480 -26.51 3.16 -11.87
N ILE A 481 -25.26 3.63 -11.80
CA ILE A 481 -24.78 4.77 -12.56
C ILE A 481 -23.62 4.31 -13.43
N HIS A 482 -23.61 4.77 -14.68
CA HIS A 482 -22.51 4.57 -15.61
C HIS A 482 -21.57 5.77 -15.60
N ASP A 483 -20.34 5.59 -16.10
CA ASP A 483 -19.40 6.68 -16.28
C ASP A 483 -20.01 7.78 -17.15
N VAL A 484 -20.10 9.00 -16.62
CA VAL A 484 -20.68 10.16 -17.30
C VAL A 484 -19.90 11.42 -16.95
N ASP A 485 -19.69 12.31 -17.92
CA ASP A 485 -19.24 13.67 -17.65
C ASP A 485 -20.45 14.57 -17.41
N LEU A 486 -20.63 15.02 -16.17
CA LEU A 486 -21.72 15.91 -15.79
C LEU A 486 -21.58 17.31 -16.39
N SER A 487 -20.43 17.64 -17.01
CA SER A 487 -20.27 18.92 -17.73
C SER A 487 -21.26 19.06 -18.89
N GLU A 488 -21.73 17.95 -19.47
CA GLU A 488 -22.73 17.93 -20.53
C GLU A 488 -24.15 18.26 -20.04
N MET A 489 -24.37 18.32 -18.73
CA MET A 489 -25.67 18.66 -18.12
C MET A 489 -25.84 20.17 -17.87
N TYR A 490 -24.78 20.96 -18.11
CA TYR A 490 -24.74 22.42 -17.94
C TYR A 490 -24.41 23.11 -19.27
#